data_AF-A0A1Q7P1X3-F1
#
_entry.id   AF-A0A1Q7P1X3-F1
#
_cell.length_a   1.000
_cell.length_b   1.000
_cell.length_c   1.000
_cell.angle_alpha   90.00
_cell.angle_beta   90.00
_cell.angle_gamma   90.00
#
_symmetry.space_group_name_H-M   'P 1'
#
loop_
_entity.id
_entity.type
_entity.pdbx_description
1 polymer ?
#
loop_
_entity_poly.entity_id
_entity_poly.type
_entity_poly.pdbx_seq_one_letter_code
_entity_poly.pdbx_strand_id
1 'polypeptide(L)'
;MTAQVIVSASGAPPPTPNPSMNMTMLQAMSSDQSEMVMIDTSPAAPTSGQPLTISLNFTDSSGNNIKHQNYAITVTQDGKSILDNPTGHTHTGLDTQTTSALTSSDPVDITVTFNGVGLPNTDPSTWTGPKGDMVSFHVVPEFGSIASIVLAIAVVSIVVLTTKTRVIPKL
;
A
#
# COMPACT_ATOMS: atom_id res chain seq x y z
N MET A 1 -35.10 36.58 9.90
CA MET A 1 -33.77 36.25 9.37
C MET A 1 -32.93 35.77 10.55
N THR A 2 -32.80 34.46 10.71
CA THR A 2 -32.09 33.84 11.85
C THR A 2 -30.93 33.02 11.30
N ALA A 3 -29.73 33.38 11.74
CA ALA A 3 -28.45 32.91 11.25
C ALA A 3 -28.15 31.45 11.66
N GLN A 4 -27.39 30.76 10.81
CA GLN A 4 -26.78 29.46 11.05
C GLN A 4 -25.79 29.50 12.22
N VAL A 5 -25.74 28.42 13.00
CA VAL A 5 -24.64 28.10 13.90
C VAL A 5 -24.02 26.79 13.42
N ILE A 6 -22.81 26.88 12.87
CA ILE A 6 -21.93 25.75 12.59
C ILE A 6 -21.06 25.57 13.82
N VAL A 7 -21.13 24.41 14.48
CA VAL A 7 -20.23 24.05 15.58
C VAL A 7 -19.18 23.10 15.04
N SER A 8 -17.95 23.58 14.90
CA SER A 8 -16.78 22.75 14.60
C SER A 8 -16.39 21.95 15.84
N ALA A 9 -16.51 20.63 15.79
CA ALA A 9 -15.97 19.74 16.81
C ALA A 9 -14.46 19.52 16.55
N SER A 10 -13.69 19.79 17.60
CA SER A 10 -12.23 19.71 17.70
C SER A 10 -11.67 18.34 17.34
N GLY A 11 -10.63 18.34 16.50
CA GLY A 11 -9.89 17.14 16.09
C GLY A 11 -9.20 16.44 17.26
N ALA A 12 -9.39 15.13 17.33
CA ALA A 12 -8.47 14.23 18.01
C ALA A 12 -7.18 14.15 17.18
N PRO A 13 -5.98 14.21 17.79
CA PRO A 13 -4.73 13.99 17.06
C PRO A 13 -4.71 12.56 16.49
N PRO A 14 -4.16 12.36 15.28
CA PRO A 14 -4.05 11.04 14.69
C PRO A 14 -3.21 10.11 15.59
N PRO A 15 -3.54 8.82 15.67
CA PRO A 15 -2.75 7.87 16.44
C PRO A 15 -1.31 7.88 15.94
N THR A 16 -0.36 8.02 16.87
CA THR A 16 1.08 7.96 16.63
C THR A 16 1.45 6.63 15.95
N PRO A 17 2.21 6.63 14.83
CA PRO A 17 2.69 5.41 14.21
C PRO A 17 3.56 4.61 15.16
N ASN A 18 3.24 3.33 15.37
CA ASN A 18 4.04 2.38 16.12
C ASN A 18 5.32 2.04 15.31
N PRO A 19 6.55 2.24 15.85
CA PRO A 19 7.79 2.20 15.05
C PRO A 19 8.36 0.78 14.86
N SER A 20 7.53 -0.24 14.74
CA SER A 20 7.98 -1.64 14.81
C SER A 20 7.38 -2.54 13.75
N MET A 21 7.40 -2.11 12.48
CA MET A 21 7.73 -2.92 11.29
C MET A 21 7.98 -1.94 10.13
N ASN A 22 9.07 -2.07 9.37
CA ASN A 22 9.20 -1.43 8.06
C ASN A 22 8.11 -2.07 7.18
N MET A 23 6.97 -1.41 7.02
CA MET A 23 5.84 -1.85 6.19
C MET A 23 5.55 -0.77 5.16
N THR A 24 5.31 -1.17 3.92
CA THR A 24 4.84 -0.26 2.87
C THR A 24 3.31 -0.24 2.91
N MET A 25 2.73 0.81 3.50
CA MET A 25 1.29 1.04 3.45
C MET A 25 0.89 1.62 2.10
N LEU A 26 0.03 0.91 1.37
CA LEU A 26 -0.58 1.36 0.13
C LEU A 26 -2.10 1.34 0.31
N GLN A 27 -2.80 2.34 -0.20
CA GLN A 27 -4.26 2.39 -0.13
C GLN A 27 -4.86 2.80 -1.46
N ALA A 28 -5.97 2.17 -1.83
CA ALA A 28 -6.75 2.54 -2.98
C ALA A 28 -8.23 2.52 -2.63
N MET A 29 -8.98 3.41 -3.27
CA MET A 29 -10.42 3.52 -3.12
C MET A 29 -11.08 2.98 -4.38
N SER A 30 -12.21 2.29 -4.20
CA SER A 30 -13.11 1.91 -5.29
C SER A 30 -13.56 3.14 -6.08
N SER A 31 -13.87 2.93 -7.36
CA SER A 31 -14.35 3.95 -8.31
C SER A 31 -15.64 4.66 -7.85
N ASP A 32 -16.50 3.97 -7.09
CA ASP A 32 -17.71 4.54 -6.51
C ASP A 32 -17.48 5.21 -5.13
N GLN A 33 -16.25 5.17 -4.63
CA GLN A 33 -15.79 5.74 -3.37
C GLN A 33 -16.44 5.15 -2.11
N SER A 34 -17.08 3.97 -2.23
CA SER A 34 -17.78 3.33 -1.11
C SER A 34 -16.86 2.46 -0.26
N GLU A 35 -15.87 1.82 -0.88
CA GLU A 35 -14.93 0.88 -0.27
C GLU A 35 -13.48 1.30 -0.50
N MET A 36 -12.62 1.01 0.46
CA MET A 36 -11.17 1.18 0.41
C MET A 36 -10.50 -0.16 0.70
N VAL A 37 -9.37 -0.43 0.03
CA VAL A 37 -8.45 -1.49 0.43
C VAL A 37 -7.11 -0.89 0.79
N MET A 38 -6.63 -1.21 1.98
CA MET A 38 -5.28 -0.94 2.44
C MET A 38 -4.46 -2.23 2.35
N ILE A 39 -3.25 -2.12 1.83
CA ILE A 39 -2.28 -3.20 1.70
C ILE A 39 -1.05 -2.86 2.51
N ASP A 40 -0.62 -3.84 3.30
CA ASP A 40 0.68 -3.84 3.97
C ASP A 40 1.48 -5.05 3.50
N THR A 41 2.72 -4.82 3.08
CA THR A 41 3.63 -5.89 2.64
C THR A 41 4.71 -6.22 3.66
N SER A 42 5.02 -7.51 3.80
CA SER A 42 6.14 -8.02 4.60
C SER A 42 6.90 -9.11 3.83
N PRO A 43 8.21 -8.93 3.55
CA PRO A 43 9.01 -7.72 3.80
C PRO A 43 8.44 -6.48 3.07
N ALA A 44 8.72 -5.27 3.58
CA ALA A 44 8.24 -4.02 2.97
C ALA A 44 8.60 -3.92 1.48
N ALA A 45 9.85 -4.24 1.15
CA ALA A 45 10.36 -4.29 -0.21
C ALA A 45 10.43 -5.72 -0.75
N PRO A 46 10.13 -5.94 -2.04
CA PRO A 46 10.40 -7.17 -2.75
C PRO A 46 11.85 -7.62 -2.55
N THR A 47 12.04 -8.82 -2.02
CA THR A 47 13.36 -9.38 -1.73
C THR A 47 13.49 -10.75 -2.39
N SER A 48 14.45 -10.89 -3.32
CA SER A 48 14.74 -12.15 -3.99
C SER A 48 14.95 -13.30 -2.99
N GLY A 49 14.34 -14.44 -3.27
CA GLY A 49 14.39 -15.65 -2.45
C GLY A 49 13.48 -15.64 -1.23
N GLN A 50 12.75 -14.56 -0.95
CA GLN A 50 11.77 -14.49 0.15
C GLN A 50 10.35 -14.39 -0.41
N PRO A 51 9.35 -15.02 0.24
CA PRO A 51 7.96 -14.78 -0.10
C PRO A 51 7.54 -13.37 0.35
N LEU A 52 6.65 -12.75 -0.43
CA LEU A 52 5.97 -11.52 -0.06
C LEU A 52 4.62 -11.85 0.59
N THR A 53 4.45 -11.44 1.84
CA THR A 53 3.17 -11.47 2.57
C THR A 53 2.45 -10.15 2.36
N ILE A 54 1.16 -10.21 2.07
CA ILE A 54 0.28 -9.10 1.70
C ILE A 54 -0.90 -9.15 2.67
N SER A 55 -0.95 -8.22 3.61
CA SER A 55 -2.09 -8.03 4.50
C SER A 55 -3.07 -7.07 3.85
N LEU A 56 -4.32 -7.50 3.68
CA LEU A 56 -5.39 -6.69 3.13
C LEU A 56 -6.33 -6.24 4.24
N ASN A 57 -6.69 -4.97 4.22
CA ASN A 57 -7.73 -4.40 5.08
C ASN A 57 -8.75 -3.64 4.24
N PHE A 58 -9.95 -4.19 4.16
CA PHE A 58 -11.10 -3.63 3.47
C PHE A 58 -11.94 -2.80 4.44
N THR A 59 -12.11 -1.52 4.14
CA THR A 59 -12.88 -0.58 4.95
C THR A 59 -13.90 0.20 4.13
N ASP A 60 -14.99 0.60 4.77
CA ASP A 60 -15.95 1.53 4.19
C ASP A 60 -15.39 2.96 4.14
N SER A 61 -16.11 3.88 3.48
CA SER A 61 -15.79 5.32 3.46
C SER A 61 -15.63 5.98 4.84
N SER A 62 -16.14 5.37 5.90
CA SER A 62 -16.03 5.85 7.28
C SER A 62 -14.88 5.19 8.06
N GLY A 63 -14.14 4.27 7.44
CA GLY A 63 -13.00 3.55 8.03
C GLY A 63 -13.37 2.29 8.82
N ASN A 64 -14.62 1.83 8.78
CA ASN A 64 -15.01 0.59 9.46
C ASN A 64 -14.69 -0.63 8.59
N ASN A 65 -14.25 -1.73 9.19
CA ASN A 65 -13.96 -2.94 8.43
C ASN A 65 -15.22 -3.54 7.78
N ILE A 66 -15.10 -3.89 6.50
CA ILE A 66 -16.19 -4.49 5.72
C ILE A 66 -16.21 -6.00 5.97
N LYS A 67 -17.29 -6.50 6.56
CA LYS A 67 -17.47 -7.94 6.79
C LYS A 67 -17.94 -8.63 5.52
N HIS A 68 -17.48 -9.86 5.31
CA HIS A 68 -17.85 -10.68 4.15
C HIS A 68 -17.50 -10.03 2.80
N GLN A 69 -16.31 -9.40 2.74
CA GLN A 69 -15.77 -8.90 1.48
C GLN A 69 -15.33 -10.07 0.61
N ASN A 70 -15.80 -10.09 -0.64
CA ASN A 70 -15.29 -10.97 -1.68
C ASN A 70 -14.37 -10.18 -2.59
N TYR A 71 -13.26 -10.79 -2.97
CA TYR A 71 -12.26 -10.15 -3.82
C TYR A 71 -11.49 -11.16 -4.66
N ALA A 72 -10.80 -10.67 -5.69
CA ALA A 72 -9.74 -11.41 -6.37
C ALA A 72 -8.43 -10.66 -6.16
N ILE A 73 -7.33 -11.39 -6.05
CA ILE A 73 -5.99 -10.82 -5.98
C ILE A 73 -5.07 -11.54 -6.95
N THR A 74 -4.35 -10.77 -7.74
CA THR A 74 -3.29 -11.27 -8.60
C THR A 74 -2.04 -10.45 -8.34
N VAL A 75 -0.92 -11.12 -8.17
CA VAL A 75 0.39 -10.50 -7.93
C VAL A 75 1.31 -10.92 -9.05
N THR A 76 1.95 -9.95 -9.70
CA THR A 76 2.87 -10.19 -10.80
C THR A 76 4.23 -9.57 -10.53
N GLN A 77 5.28 -10.28 -10.92
CA GLN A 77 6.66 -9.79 -10.95
C GLN A 77 7.24 -10.10 -12.34
N ASP A 78 7.87 -9.12 -12.98
CA ASP A 78 8.45 -9.26 -14.34
C ASP A 78 7.46 -9.78 -15.39
N GLY A 79 6.18 -9.37 -15.27
CA GLY A 79 5.10 -9.80 -16.16
C GLY A 79 4.60 -11.23 -15.93
N LYS A 80 5.10 -11.93 -14.90
CA LYS A 80 4.66 -13.29 -14.53
C LYS A 80 3.85 -13.27 -13.23
N SER A 81 2.73 -14.00 -13.22
CA SER A 81 1.95 -14.19 -11.99
C SER A 81 2.71 -15.07 -10.98
N ILE A 82 2.84 -14.55 -9.76
CA ILE A 82 3.49 -15.20 -8.61
C ILE A 82 2.50 -15.53 -7.49
N LEU A 83 1.30 -14.94 -7.53
CA LEU A 83 0.12 -15.31 -6.75
C LEU A 83 -1.12 -15.02 -7.61
N ASP A 84 -2.05 -15.95 -7.62
CA ASP A 84 -3.36 -15.75 -8.24
C ASP A 84 -4.43 -16.41 -7.36
N ASN A 85 -5.29 -15.59 -6.77
CA ASN A 85 -6.41 -16.02 -5.95
C ASN A 85 -7.68 -15.29 -6.40
N PRO A 86 -8.48 -15.90 -7.28
CA PRO A 86 -9.68 -15.27 -7.84
C PRO A 86 -10.89 -15.29 -6.90
N THR A 87 -10.84 -15.99 -5.77
CA THR A 87 -11.99 -16.24 -4.89
C THR A 87 -11.69 -15.93 -3.42
N GLY A 88 -10.94 -14.86 -3.17
CA GLY A 88 -10.66 -14.37 -1.82
C GLY A 88 -11.94 -13.97 -1.07
N HIS A 89 -12.00 -14.30 0.22
CA HIS A 89 -13.14 -13.96 1.08
C HIS A 89 -12.67 -13.73 2.53
N THR A 90 -13.10 -12.61 3.12
CA THR A 90 -12.85 -12.31 4.55
C THR A 90 -14.14 -12.05 5.32
N HIS A 91 -14.26 -12.62 6.50
CA HIS A 91 -15.38 -12.38 7.42
C HIS A 91 -15.26 -11.07 8.19
N THR A 92 -14.04 -10.55 8.33
CA THR A 92 -13.73 -9.41 9.22
C THR A 92 -13.33 -8.16 8.45
N GLY A 93 -13.09 -8.25 7.15
CA GLY A 93 -12.47 -7.20 6.35
C GLY A 93 -10.95 -7.25 6.38
N LEU A 94 -10.36 -8.16 7.16
CA LEU A 94 -8.92 -8.40 7.20
C LEU A 94 -8.61 -9.73 6.54
N ASP A 95 -7.61 -9.76 5.66
CA ASP A 95 -7.10 -11.00 5.09
C ASP A 95 -5.58 -10.95 4.91
N THR A 96 -4.94 -12.10 4.73
CA THR A 96 -3.51 -12.19 4.47
C THR A 96 -3.26 -13.20 3.38
N GLN A 97 -2.50 -12.77 2.38
CA GLN A 97 -2.12 -13.58 1.24
C GLN A 97 -0.61 -13.66 1.17
N THR A 98 -0.06 -14.83 0.84
CA THR A 98 1.39 -15.02 0.76
C THR A 98 1.75 -15.56 -0.61
N THR A 99 2.62 -14.85 -1.30
CA THR A 99 3.16 -15.26 -2.60
C THR A 99 4.14 -16.43 -2.44
N SER A 100 4.49 -17.07 -3.55
CA SER A 100 5.70 -17.91 -3.59
C SER A 100 6.96 -17.06 -3.36
N ALA A 101 8.09 -17.69 -3.07
CA ALA A 101 9.37 -16.97 -2.98
C ALA A 101 9.65 -16.19 -4.27
N LEU A 102 9.96 -14.91 -4.14
CA LEU A 102 10.25 -14.02 -5.26
C LEU A 102 11.53 -14.46 -5.97
N THR A 103 11.55 -14.37 -7.30
CA THR A 103 12.75 -14.73 -8.08
C THR A 103 13.75 -13.59 -8.16
N SER A 104 13.28 -12.35 -8.08
CA SER A 104 14.08 -11.14 -8.12
C SER A 104 13.69 -10.19 -6.99
N SER A 105 14.50 -9.15 -6.81
CA SER A 105 14.12 -7.99 -6.02
C SER A 105 13.59 -6.89 -6.92
N ASP A 106 13.01 -7.22 -8.08
CA ASP A 106 12.38 -6.24 -8.97
C ASP A 106 10.98 -5.85 -8.43
N PRO A 107 10.42 -4.71 -8.87
CA PRO A 107 9.10 -4.27 -8.42
C PRO A 107 8.02 -5.34 -8.60
N VAL A 108 7.04 -5.31 -7.71
CA VAL A 108 5.90 -6.23 -7.71
C VAL A 108 4.61 -5.43 -7.90
N ASP A 109 3.78 -5.87 -8.82
CA ASP A 109 2.45 -5.33 -9.06
C ASP A 109 1.41 -6.19 -8.36
N ILE A 110 0.57 -5.58 -7.52
CA ILE A 110 -0.54 -6.24 -6.84
C ILE A 110 -1.82 -5.64 -7.39
N THR A 111 -2.69 -6.47 -7.95
CA THR A 111 -4.03 -6.04 -8.39
C THR A 111 -5.07 -6.71 -7.52
N VAL A 112 -5.96 -5.91 -6.96
CA VAL A 112 -7.11 -6.36 -6.17
C VAL A 112 -8.38 -5.98 -6.91
N THR A 113 -9.27 -6.96 -7.11
CA THR A 113 -10.60 -6.75 -7.68
C THR A 113 -11.65 -6.89 -6.59
N PHE A 114 -12.48 -5.88 -6.39
CA PHE A 114 -13.64 -5.95 -5.52
C PHE A 114 -14.75 -6.75 -6.20
N ASN A 115 -15.18 -7.85 -5.58
CA ASN A 115 -16.24 -8.71 -6.12
C ASN A 115 -17.58 -8.54 -5.38
N GLY A 116 -17.65 -7.57 -4.46
CA GLY A 116 -18.83 -7.25 -3.67
C GLY A 116 -18.84 -7.90 -2.28
N VAL A 117 -19.82 -7.47 -1.48
CA VAL A 117 -19.98 -7.80 -0.07
C VAL A 117 -21.17 -8.73 0.10
N GLY A 118 -20.91 -9.91 0.69
CA GLY A 118 -21.94 -10.91 0.95
C GLY A 118 -21.34 -12.29 1.21
N LEU A 119 -22.19 -13.23 1.61
CA LEU A 119 -21.77 -14.58 1.92
C LEU A 119 -21.39 -15.34 0.63
N PRO A 120 -20.31 -16.15 0.65
CA PRO A 120 -19.82 -16.83 -0.56
C PRO A 120 -20.79 -17.92 -1.08
N ASN A 121 -21.75 -18.34 -0.25
CA ASN A 121 -22.75 -19.35 -0.59
C ASN A 121 -24.12 -18.75 -0.96
N THR A 122 -24.23 -17.42 -1.05
CA THR A 122 -25.44 -16.75 -1.56
C THR A 122 -25.23 -16.34 -3.01
N ASP A 123 -26.33 -16.09 -3.72
CA ASP A 123 -26.29 -15.61 -5.09
C ASP A 123 -25.48 -14.29 -5.18
N PRO A 124 -24.41 -14.21 -6.00
CA PRO A 124 -23.61 -12.98 -6.14
C PRO A 124 -24.40 -11.76 -6.62
N SER A 125 -25.56 -11.95 -7.25
CA SER A 125 -26.46 -10.86 -7.62
C SER A 125 -27.01 -10.12 -6.40
N THR A 126 -27.14 -10.78 -5.23
CA THR A 126 -27.65 -10.17 -4.00
C THR A 126 -26.57 -9.46 -3.18
N TRP A 127 -25.30 -9.61 -3.55
CA TRP A 127 -24.21 -8.91 -2.88
C TRP A 127 -24.28 -7.39 -3.10
N THR A 128 -23.80 -6.63 -2.12
CA THR A 128 -23.72 -5.16 -2.18
C THR A 128 -22.30 -4.70 -2.53
N GLY A 129 -22.09 -3.39 -2.68
CA GLY A 129 -20.76 -2.83 -2.95
C GLY A 129 -20.32 -2.94 -4.42
N PRO A 130 -19.08 -2.50 -4.72
CA PRO A 130 -18.48 -2.54 -6.05
C PRO A 130 -18.23 -3.98 -6.49
N LYS A 131 -18.54 -4.26 -7.76
CA LYS A 131 -18.39 -5.58 -8.39
C LYS A 131 -17.59 -5.48 -9.67
N GLY A 132 -16.46 -6.17 -9.72
CA GLY A 132 -15.52 -6.12 -10.83
C GLY A 132 -14.66 -4.86 -10.87
N ASP A 133 -14.64 -4.07 -9.80
CA ASP A 133 -13.81 -2.87 -9.72
C ASP A 133 -12.37 -3.24 -9.35
N MET A 134 -11.40 -2.68 -10.05
CA MET A 134 -9.99 -3.09 -9.96
C MET A 134 -9.11 -1.94 -9.48
N VAL A 135 -8.28 -2.23 -8.49
CA VAL A 135 -7.24 -1.33 -8.00
C VAL A 135 -5.89 -2.02 -8.08
N SER A 136 -4.88 -1.26 -8.50
CA SER A 136 -3.52 -1.77 -8.68
C SER A 136 -2.53 -0.98 -7.82
N PHE A 137 -1.55 -1.71 -7.30
CA PHE A 137 -0.52 -1.23 -6.40
C PHE A 137 0.84 -1.62 -6.95
N HIS A 138 1.79 -0.70 -6.88
CA HIS A 138 3.15 -0.91 -7.35
C HIS A 138 4.11 -0.85 -6.17
N VAL A 139 4.67 -2.00 -5.79
CA VAL A 139 5.60 -2.11 -4.66
C VAL A 139 7.02 -2.08 -5.22
N VAL A 140 7.75 -1.00 -4.94
CA VAL A 140 9.12 -0.84 -5.41
C VAL A 140 10.13 -1.36 -4.38
N PRO A 141 11.28 -1.83 -4.83
CA PRO A 141 12.39 -2.16 -3.94
C PRO A 141 12.88 -0.91 -3.23
N GLU A 142 13.26 -1.04 -1.96
CA GLU A 142 14.00 0.02 -1.29
C GLU A 142 15.36 0.18 -1.97
N PHE A 143 15.75 1.43 -2.28
CA PHE A 143 17.13 1.71 -2.61
C PHE A 143 17.96 1.31 -1.38
N GLY A 144 18.71 0.21 -1.50
CA GLY A 144 19.48 -0.31 -0.37
C GLY A 144 20.43 0.74 0.20
N SER A 145 20.99 0.47 1.40
CA SER A 145 21.89 1.39 2.10
C SER A 145 23.04 1.95 1.24
N ILE A 146 23.40 1.28 0.14
CA ILE A 146 24.36 1.78 -0.84
C ILE A 146 23.92 3.13 -1.41
N ALA A 147 22.66 3.30 -1.81
CA ALA A 147 22.19 4.55 -2.39
C ALA A 147 22.27 5.71 -1.39
N SER A 148 21.92 5.48 -0.13
CA SER A 148 22.03 6.49 0.93
C SER A 148 23.48 6.80 1.30
N ILE A 149 24.37 5.79 1.31
CA ILE A 149 25.82 6.00 1.49
C ILE A 149 26.39 6.84 0.34
N VAL A 150 26.07 6.50 -0.91
CA VAL A 150 26.53 7.26 -2.09
C VAL A 150 26.01 8.69 -2.04
N LEU A 151 24.74 8.90 -1.68
CA LEU A 151 24.15 10.22 -1.50
C LEU A 151 24.89 11.03 -0.43
N ALA A 152 25.15 10.44 0.74
CA ALA A 152 25.87 11.10 1.82
C ALA A 152 27.30 11.52 1.38
N ILE A 153 28.04 10.62 0.72
CA ILE A 153 29.38 10.91 0.21
C ILE A 153 29.35 12.04 -0.83
N ALA A 154 28.35 12.03 -1.73
CA ALA A 154 28.18 13.06 -2.75
C ALA A 154 27.94 14.45 -2.13
N VAL A 155 27.02 14.54 -1.17
CA VAL A 155 26.71 15.80 -0.47
C VAL A 155 27.93 16.34 0.28
N VAL A 156 28.63 15.49 1.02
CA VAL A 156 29.86 15.89 1.73
C VAL A 156 30.92 16.40 0.76
N SER A 157 31.12 15.71 -0.37
CA SER A 157 32.10 16.10 -1.38
C SER A 157 31.80 17.49 -1.96
N ILE A 158 30.54 17.79 -2.25
CA ILE A 158 30.12 19.11 -2.77
C ILE A 158 30.35 20.21 -1.73
N VAL A 159 29.99 19.97 -0.47
CA VAL A 159 30.20 20.95 0.61
C VAL A 159 31.69 21.23 0.82
N VAL A 160 32.54 20.21 0.78
CA VAL A 160 34.01 20.37 0.89
C VAL A 160 34.58 21.12 -0.30
N LEU A 161 34.14 20.80 -1.53
CA LEU A 161 34.62 21.49 -2.73
C LEU A 161 34.17 22.96 -2.75
N THR A 162 32.89 23.23 -2.47
CA THR A 162 32.35 24.59 -2.47
C THR A 162 32.95 25.49 -1.38
N THR A 163 33.31 24.93 -0.22
CA THR A 163 34.00 25.67 0.85
C THR A 163 35.47 25.96 0.50
N LYS A 164 36.18 25.04 -0.18
CA LYS A 164 37.58 25.26 -0.60
C LYS A 164 37.70 26.19 -1.81
N THR A 165 36.76 26.19 -2.75
CA THR A 165 36.83 27.05 -3.96
C THR A 165 36.49 28.52 -3.71
N ARG A 166 35.91 28.88 -2.55
CA ARG A 166 35.68 30.29 -2.16
C ARG A 166 36.95 31.02 -1.67
N VAL A 167 38.10 30.34 -1.58
CA VAL A 167 39.36 30.92 -1.10
C VAL A 167 40.21 31.43 -2.27
N ILE A 168 39.93 32.69 -2.67
CA ILE A 168 40.82 33.71 -3.27
C ILE A 168 41.14 33.61 -4.79
N PRO A 169 40.54 34.46 -5.64
CA PRO A 169 41.25 35.01 -6.79
C PRO A 169 42.15 36.16 -6.29
N LYS A 170 43.46 35.98 -6.37
CA LYS A 170 44.43 37.06 -6.16
C LYS A 170 44.65 37.76 -7.51
N LEU A 171 44.09 38.96 -7.66
CA LEU A 171 44.53 39.98 -8.62
C LEU A 171 45.66 40.80 -7.99
#